data_AF-A0A9E1SGF9-F1
#
_entry.id   AF-A0A9E1SGF9-F1
#
_cell.length_a   1.000
_cell.length_b   1.000
_cell.length_c   1.000
_cell.angle_alpha   90.00
_cell.angle_beta   90.00
_cell.angle_gamma   90.00
#
_symmetry.space_group_name_H-M   'P 1'
#
loop_
_entity.id
_entity.type
_entity.pdbx_description
1 polymer ?
#
loop_
_entity_poly.entity_id
_entity_poly.type
_entity_poly.pdbx_seq_one_letter_code
_entity_poly.pdbx_strand_id
1 'polypeptide(L)'
;MNSNKIIVQEKVPFKDDLTDILKLKPNQRILGLRLKLRVYNAIDSAKLTEKRIKVNQKFKLKLQKKKDKYSRINEKRIERAKRKGKDFYTEKIIKDSVNNDLLFRERMKYKFGEDPKVFDSTTFNKASVQINNYLRKRGYYIPKLISTVVYDSSNRKADV
;
A
#
# COMPACT_ATOMS: atom_id res chain seq x y z
N MET A 1 15.74 -11.55 -10.40
CA MET A 1 16.58 -10.49 -9.82
C MET A 1 17.39 -11.05 -8.67
N ASN A 2 18.70 -10.86 -8.80
CA ASN A 2 19.74 -11.29 -7.88
C ASN A 2 19.50 -10.62 -6.53
N SER A 3 19.56 -11.42 -5.47
CA SER A 3 19.47 -10.94 -4.09
C SER A 3 20.60 -9.95 -3.82
N ASN A 4 20.30 -8.84 -3.16
CA ASN A 4 21.33 -8.09 -2.44
C ASN A 4 21.98 -9.07 -1.44
N LYS A 5 23.31 -9.23 -1.53
CA LYS A 5 24.08 -10.13 -0.66
C LYS A 5 25.13 -9.30 0.06
N ILE A 6 25.25 -9.53 1.37
CA ILE A 6 26.39 -9.05 2.14
C ILE A 6 27.37 -10.21 2.26
N ILE A 7 28.58 -9.98 1.77
CA ILE A 7 29.69 -10.91 1.92
C ILE A 7 30.52 -10.38 3.08
N VAL A 8 30.63 -11.18 4.13
CA VAL A 8 31.47 -10.88 5.30
C VAL A 8 32.68 -11.79 5.23
N GLN A 9 33.88 -11.21 5.26
CA GLN A 9 35.15 -11.96 5.15
C GLN A 9 35.45 -12.76 6.43
N GLU A 10 35.06 -12.22 7.59
CA GLU A 10 35.23 -12.87 8.89
C GLU A 10 33.92 -13.51 9.37
N LYS A 11 34.01 -14.55 10.21
CA LYS A 11 32.83 -15.19 10.80
C LYS A 11 32.35 -14.36 11.97
N VAL A 12 31.29 -13.58 11.74
CA VAL A 12 30.75 -12.63 12.72
C VAL A 12 29.37 -13.09 13.20
N PRO A 13 29.07 -13.05 14.52
CA PRO A 13 27.81 -13.60 15.07
C PRO A 13 26.55 -12.81 14.68
N PHE A 14 26.69 -11.55 14.25
CA PHE A 14 25.58 -10.66 13.91
C PHE A 14 25.33 -10.53 12.40
N LYS A 15 25.76 -11.51 11.61
CA LYS A 15 25.61 -11.47 10.14
C LYS A 15 24.16 -11.26 9.70
N ASP A 16 23.21 -11.88 10.40
CA ASP A 16 21.79 -11.79 10.06
C ASP A 16 21.24 -10.37 10.29
N ASP A 17 21.64 -9.71 11.38
CA ASP A 17 21.31 -8.31 11.66
C ASP A 17 21.75 -7.39 10.51
N LEU A 18 22.91 -7.65 9.89
CA LEU A 18 23.37 -6.87 8.74
C LEU A 18 22.47 -7.05 7.52
N THR A 19 21.96 -8.27 7.30
CA THR A 19 21.03 -8.53 6.17
C THR A 19 19.69 -7.85 6.38
N ASP A 20 19.27 -7.63 7.62
CA ASP A 20 18.04 -6.92 7.93
C ASP A 20 18.13 -5.40 7.73
N ILE A 21 19.34 -4.83 7.80
CA ILE A 21 19.58 -3.43 7.43
C ILE A 21 19.32 -3.19 5.93
N LEU A 22 19.43 -4.23 5.09
CA LEU A 22 19.13 -4.12 3.66
C LEU A 22 17.64 -3.85 3.43
N LYS A 23 17.33 -2.65 2.95
CA LYS A 23 15.96 -2.22 2.63
C LYS A 23 15.36 -2.95 1.42
N LEU A 24 16.20 -3.28 0.44
CA LEU A 24 15.79 -3.94 -0.78
C LEU A 24 15.91 -5.46 -0.61
N LYS A 25 14.81 -6.09 -0.15
CA LYS A 25 14.66 -7.55 -0.08
C LYS A 25 13.94 -8.06 -1.35
N PRO A 26 14.29 -9.24 -1.87
CA PRO A 26 13.59 -9.80 -3.03
C PRO A 26 12.14 -10.17 -2.67
N ASN A 27 11.22 -10.04 -3.64
CA ASN A 27 9.80 -10.40 -3.45
C ASN A 27 9.63 -11.84 -2.97
N GLN A 28 8.62 -12.05 -2.14
CA GLN A 28 8.36 -13.35 -1.53
C GLN A 28 8.06 -14.42 -2.58
N ARG A 29 8.73 -15.58 -2.44
CA ARG A 29 8.44 -16.77 -3.25
C ARG A 29 7.54 -17.72 -2.46
N ILE A 30 6.47 -18.18 -3.09
CA ILE A 30 5.57 -19.21 -2.60
C ILE A 30 5.71 -20.37 -3.57
N LEU A 31 6.14 -21.54 -3.08
CA LEU A 31 6.40 -22.74 -3.90
C LEU A 31 7.32 -22.45 -5.10
N GLY A 32 8.38 -21.66 -4.89
CA GLY A 32 9.34 -21.27 -5.93
C GLY A 32 8.88 -20.15 -6.87
N LEU A 33 7.60 -19.79 -6.87
CA LEU A 33 7.00 -18.77 -7.73
C LEU A 33 6.76 -17.45 -6.98
N ARG A 34 6.92 -16.31 -7.66
CA ARG A 34 6.58 -14.98 -7.11
C ARG A 34 5.09 -14.68 -7.26
N LEU A 35 4.22 -15.50 -6.66
CA LEU A 35 2.77 -15.41 -6.85
C LEU A 35 2.20 -14.03 -6.52
N LYS A 36 2.66 -13.40 -5.42
CA LYS A 36 2.21 -12.06 -5.02
C LYS A 36 2.56 -10.99 -6.06
N LEU A 37 3.76 -11.06 -6.64
CA LEU A 37 4.18 -10.13 -7.70
C LEU A 37 3.33 -10.30 -8.97
N ARG A 38 3.12 -11.56 -9.39
CA ARG A 38 2.29 -11.86 -10.56
C ARG A 38 0.87 -11.33 -10.40
N VAL A 39 0.27 -11.48 -9.21
CA VAL A 39 -1.06 -10.93 -8.93
C VAL A 39 -1.07 -9.40 -9.03
N TYR A 40 -0.03 -8.73 -8.52
CA TYR A 40 0.08 -7.28 -8.62
C TYR A 40 0.15 -6.80 -10.08
N ASN A 41 1.02 -7.44 -10.87
CA ASN A 41 1.29 -7.09 -12.27
C ASN A 41 0.12 -7.44 -13.21
N ALA A 42 -0.59 -8.54 -12.95
CA ALA A 42 -1.74 -8.96 -13.75
C ALA A 42 -2.92 -7.96 -13.68
N ILE A 43 -2.97 -7.11 -12.65
CA ILE A 43 -4.06 -6.16 -12.45
C ILE A 43 -3.63 -4.79 -12.97
N ASP A 44 -4.23 -4.38 -14.09
CA ASP A 44 -4.04 -3.04 -14.66
C ASP A 44 -4.58 -1.94 -13.73
N SER A 45 -3.70 -1.02 -13.31
CA SER A 45 -4.05 0.11 -12.43
C SER A 45 -5.03 1.07 -13.10
N ALA A 46 -4.89 1.35 -14.40
CA ALA A 46 -5.71 2.33 -15.09
C ALA A 46 -7.17 1.88 -15.14
N LYS A 47 -7.40 0.64 -15.59
CA LYS A 47 -8.73 0.02 -15.59
C LYS A 47 -9.34 -0.10 -14.19
N LEU A 48 -8.50 -0.32 -13.17
CA LEU A 48 -8.92 -0.36 -11.77
C LEU A 48 -9.45 1.00 -11.32
N THR A 49 -8.71 2.07 -11.61
CA THR A 49 -9.10 3.44 -11.26
C THR A 49 -10.40 3.87 -11.96
N GLU A 50 -10.57 3.55 -13.24
CA GLU A 50 -11.83 3.80 -13.96
C GLU A 50 -13.01 3.07 -13.31
N LYS A 51 -12.82 1.80 -12.93
CA LYS A 51 -13.85 1.02 -12.26
C LYS A 51 -14.18 1.60 -10.88
N ARG A 52 -13.19 2.12 -10.16
CA ARG A 52 -13.37 2.81 -8.88
C ARG A 52 -14.19 4.08 -9.04
N ILE A 53 -13.90 4.90 -10.04
CA ILE A 53 -14.66 6.11 -10.36
C ILE A 53 -16.14 5.75 -10.62
N LYS A 54 -16.42 4.74 -11.43
CA LYS A 54 -17.79 4.28 -11.72
C LYS A 54 -18.55 3.82 -10.46
N VAL A 55 -17.89 3.09 -9.57
CA VAL A 55 -18.51 2.64 -8.30
C VAL A 55 -18.77 3.82 -7.37
N ASN A 56 -17.84 4.77 -7.28
CA ASN A 56 -18.01 5.99 -6.50
C ASN A 56 -19.15 6.87 -7.03
N GLN A 57 -19.30 6.99 -8.36
CA GLN A 57 -20.43 7.68 -8.97
C GLN A 57 -21.77 7.03 -8.60
N LYS A 58 -21.87 5.70 -8.69
CA LYS A 58 -23.08 4.96 -8.25
C LYS A 58 -23.37 5.16 -6.77
N PHE A 59 -22.34 5.20 -5.92
CA PHE A 59 -22.47 5.49 -4.50
C PHE A 59 -23.05 6.90 -4.26
N LYS A 60 -22.51 7.93 -4.94
CA LYS A 60 -23.01 9.31 -4.87
C LYS A 60 -24.50 9.39 -5.27
N LEU A 61 -24.90 8.72 -6.34
CA LEU A 61 -26.31 8.69 -6.78
C LEU A 61 -27.23 8.04 -5.72
N LYS A 62 -26.80 6.93 -5.10
CA LYS A 62 -27.56 6.29 -4.01
C LYS A 62 -27.66 7.20 -2.78
N LEU A 63 -26.58 7.90 -2.45
CA LEU A 63 -26.55 8.85 -1.34
C LEU A 63 -27.49 10.02 -1.60
N GLN A 64 -27.51 10.58 -2.82
CA GLN A 64 -28.42 11.66 -3.20
C GLN A 64 -29.88 11.24 -3.07
N LYS A 65 -30.26 10.08 -3.62
CA LYS A 65 -31.62 9.54 -3.48
C LYS A 65 -32.04 9.38 -2.01
N LYS A 66 -31.10 9.01 -1.15
CA LYS A 66 -31.33 8.89 0.30
C LYS A 66 -31.55 10.26 0.94
N LYS A 67 -30.76 11.28 0.55
CA LYS A 67 -30.91 12.68 0.98
C LYS A 67 -32.29 13.21 0.61
N ASP A 68 -32.70 13.08 -0.66
CA ASP A 68 -33.99 13.55 -1.14
C ASP A 68 -35.15 12.86 -0.40
N LYS A 69 -35.04 11.55 -0.16
CA LYS A 69 -36.03 10.80 0.63
C LYS A 69 -36.13 11.34 2.06
N TYR A 70 -35.02 11.71 2.68
CA TYR A 70 -35.00 12.19 4.06
C TYR A 70 -35.54 13.62 4.13
N SER A 71 -35.24 14.49 3.16
CA SER A 71 -35.84 15.82 3.03
C SER A 71 -37.37 15.73 3.02
N ARG A 72 -37.94 14.91 2.13
CA ARG A 72 -39.40 14.71 2.05
C ARG A 72 -40.02 14.19 3.35
N ILE A 73 -39.30 13.34 4.10
CA ILE A 73 -39.77 12.84 5.39
C ILE A 73 -39.72 13.95 6.44
N ASN A 74 -38.65 14.75 6.46
CA ASN A 74 -38.47 15.85 7.40
C ASN A 74 -39.49 16.96 7.13
N GLU A 75 -39.75 17.32 5.88
CA GLU A 75 -40.82 18.25 5.48
C GLU A 75 -42.18 17.82 6.02
N LYS A 76 -42.57 16.55 5.79
CA LYS A 76 -43.83 16.00 6.34
C LYS A 76 -43.88 16.00 7.87
N ARG A 77 -42.72 15.82 8.54
CA ARG A 77 -42.63 15.89 10.01
C ARG A 77 -42.79 17.32 10.52
N ILE A 78 -42.19 18.30 9.83
CA ILE A 78 -42.34 19.73 10.12
C ILE A 78 -43.81 20.15 10.01
N GLU A 79 -44.48 19.82 8.90
CA GLU A 79 -45.90 20.12 8.71
C GLU A 79 -46.79 19.49 9.79
N ARG A 80 -46.48 18.25 10.18
CA ARG A 80 -47.22 17.56 11.25
C ARG A 80 -46.96 18.21 12.62
N ALA A 81 -45.74 18.67 12.90
CA ALA A 81 -45.41 19.38 14.13
C ALA A 81 -46.15 20.72 14.19
N LYS A 82 -46.12 21.50 13.10
CA LYS A 82 -46.87 22.76 12.95
C LYS A 82 -48.37 22.57 13.20
N ARG A 83 -48.99 21.57 12.57
CA ARG A 83 -50.42 21.24 12.78
C ARG A 83 -50.77 20.87 14.22
N LYS A 84 -49.82 20.37 14.98
CA LYS A 84 -50.01 19.99 16.39
C LYS A 84 -49.57 21.09 17.37
N GLY A 85 -49.18 22.27 16.88
CA GLY A 85 -48.67 23.36 17.72
C GLY A 85 -47.38 23.01 18.46
N LYS A 86 -46.54 22.14 17.89
CA LYS A 86 -45.23 21.79 18.48
C LYS A 86 -44.12 22.65 17.89
N ASP A 87 -43.28 23.21 18.75
CA ASP A 87 -42.14 24.03 18.34
C ASP A 87 -40.99 23.21 17.74
N PHE A 88 -40.85 21.94 18.16
CA PHE A 88 -39.72 21.08 17.78
C PHE A 88 -40.16 19.80 17.07
N TYR A 89 -39.28 19.28 16.21
CA TYR A 89 -39.42 17.96 15.58
C TYR A 89 -38.08 17.21 15.58
N THR A 90 -38.12 15.87 15.46
CA THR A 90 -36.90 15.05 15.35
C THR A 90 -36.48 14.89 13.89
N GLU A 91 -35.35 15.50 13.54
CA GLU A 91 -34.80 15.42 12.20
C GLU A 91 -34.16 14.06 11.92
N LYS A 92 -34.39 13.56 10.71
CA LYS A 92 -33.66 12.41 10.19
C LYS A 92 -32.43 12.88 9.42
N ILE A 93 -31.25 12.73 10.01
CA ILE A 93 -29.97 13.18 9.45
C ILE A 93 -29.23 12.00 8.78
N ILE A 94 -28.51 12.28 7.70
CA ILE A 94 -27.60 11.34 7.06
C ILE A 94 -26.17 11.70 7.48
N LYS A 95 -25.42 10.72 8.01
CA LYS A 95 -24.00 10.90 8.31
C LYS A 95 -23.21 11.04 7.00
N ASP A 96 -22.23 11.93 7.00
CA ASP A 96 -21.27 12.03 5.91
C ASP A 96 -20.50 10.72 5.80
N SER A 97 -20.61 10.08 4.63
CA SER A 97 -20.03 8.77 4.37
C SER A 97 -19.30 8.79 3.04
N VAL A 98 -18.10 8.20 3.05
CA VAL A 98 -17.27 7.96 1.88
C VAL A 98 -17.33 6.48 1.55
N ASN A 99 -17.20 6.14 0.27
CA ASN A 99 -17.13 4.75 -0.17
C ASN A 99 -15.75 4.15 0.18
N ASN A 100 -15.68 3.46 1.32
CA ASN A 100 -14.46 2.85 1.85
C ASN A 100 -14.25 1.40 1.39
N ASP A 101 -15.26 0.77 0.78
CA ASP A 101 -15.17 -0.64 0.39
C ASP A 101 -14.18 -0.83 -0.75
N LEU A 102 -13.20 -1.71 -0.59
CA LEU A 102 -12.25 -2.05 -1.65
C LEU A 102 -12.89 -3.04 -2.63
N LEU A 103 -12.70 -2.79 -3.93
CA LEU A 103 -13.07 -3.73 -4.98
C LEU A 103 -12.24 -5.02 -4.83
N PHE A 104 -12.79 -6.15 -5.27
CA PHE A 104 -12.06 -7.43 -5.24
C PHE A 104 -10.67 -7.31 -5.91
N ARG A 105 -10.60 -6.65 -7.08
CA ARG A 105 -9.32 -6.41 -7.77
C ARG A 105 -8.38 -5.48 -6.99
N GLU A 106 -8.90 -4.48 -6.27
CA GLU A 106 -8.08 -3.62 -5.40
C GLU A 106 -7.53 -4.41 -4.21
N ARG A 107 -8.34 -5.31 -3.63
CA ARG A 107 -7.88 -6.22 -2.57
C ARG A 107 -6.78 -7.14 -3.08
N MET A 108 -6.96 -7.74 -4.25
CA MET A 108 -5.95 -8.62 -4.84
C MET A 108 -4.66 -7.86 -5.17
N LYS A 109 -4.75 -6.65 -5.73
CA LYS A 109 -3.56 -5.86 -6.09
C LYS A 109 -2.83 -5.32 -4.87
N TYR A 110 -3.53 -4.62 -3.98
CA TYR A 110 -2.89 -3.83 -2.93
C TYR A 110 -2.82 -4.51 -1.56
N LYS A 111 -3.76 -5.42 -1.23
CA LYS A 111 -3.68 -6.16 0.04
C LYS A 111 -2.91 -7.47 -0.08
N PHE A 112 -3.08 -8.18 -1.19
CA PHE A 112 -2.43 -9.48 -1.40
C PHE A 112 -1.14 -9.38 -2.24
N GLY A 113 -1.20 -8.62 -3.33
CA GLY A 113 -0.09 -8.44 -4.26
C GLY A 113 1.09 -7.70 -3.63
N GLU A 114 2.29 -8.01 -4.13
CA GLU A 114 3.51 -7.31 -3.77
C GLU A 114 4.00 -6.53 -4.99
N ASP A 115 4.32 -5.26 -4.80
CA ASP A 115 4.85 -4.40 -5.84
C ASP A 115 6.22 -4.89 -6.35
N PRO A 116 6.56 -4.62 -7.62
CA PRO A 116 7.90 -4.91 -8.12
C PRO A 116 8.92 -4.07 -7.35
N LYS A 117 9.94 -4.72 -6.78
CA LYS A 117 11.05 -4.02 -6.11
C LYS A 117 12.02 -3.48 -7.16
N VAL A 118 12.20 -2.17 -7.15
CA VAL A 118 13.11 -1.44 -8.05
C VAL A 118 14.29 -0.92 -7.26
N PHE A 119 15.47 -0.93 -7.87
CA PHE A 119 16.67 -0.37 -7.25
C PHE A 119 16.58 1.16 -7.15
N ASP A 120 16.91 1.70 -5.98
CA ASP A 120 17.03 3.13 -5.73
C ASP A 120 18.39 3.42 -5.08
N SER A 121 19.20 4.25 -5.75
CA SER A 121 20.53 4.64 -5.29
C SER A 121 20.51 5.34 -3.92
N THR A 122 19.46 6.10 -3.61
CA THR A 122 19.35 6.79 -2.32
C THR A 122 19.15 5.81 -1.17
N THR A 123 18.32 4.78 -1.37
CA THR A 123 18.10 3.73 -0.37
C THR A 123 19.35 2.88 -0.18
N PHE A 124 20.08 2.62 -1.26
CA PHE A 124 21.34 1.89 -1.24
C PHE A 124 22.40 2.62 -0.42
N ASN A 125 22.63 3.92 -0.70
CA ASN A 125 23.60 4.73 0.05
C ASN A 125 23.23 4.82 1.54
N LYS A 126 21.94 4.98 1.86
CA LYS A 126 21.45 4.96 3.24
C LYS A 126 21.73 3.63 3.94
N ALA A 127 21.57 2.50 3.25
CA ALA A 127 21.87 1.19 3.81
C ALA A 127 23.38 1.05 4.14
N SER A 128 24.27 1.52 3.26
CA SER A 128 25.71 1.54 3.51
C SER A 128 26.07 2.35 4.77
N VAL A 129 25.46 3.53 4.94
CA VAL A 129 25.65 4.35 6.15
C VAL A 129 25.15 3.64 7.40
N GLN A 130 23.98 2.99 7.32
CA GLN A 130 23.42 2.24 8.43
C GLN A 130 24.29 1.05 8.84
N ILE A 131 24.85 0.32 7.86
CA ILE A 131 25.80 -0.77 8.10
C ILE A 131 27.05 -0.24 8.82
N ASN A 132 27.65 0.85 8.33
CA ASN A 132 28.82 1.46 8.99
C ASN A 132 28.52 1.88 10.43
N ASN A 133 27.37 2.51 10.67
CA ASN A 133 26.96 2.92 12.01
C ASN A 133 26.68 1.72 12.93
N TYR A 134 26.08 0.66 12.40
CA TYR A 134 25.85 -0.58 13.14
C TYR A 134 27.16 -1.25 13.56
N LEU A 135 28.13 -1.35 12.65
CA LEU A 135 29.46 -1.90 12.92
C LEU A 135 30.20 -1.10 14.00
N ARG A 136 30.17 0.24 13.92
CA ARG A 136 30.77 1.10 14.95
C ARG A 136 30.17 0.88 16.33
N LYS A 137 28.85 0.74 16.44
CA LYS A 137 28.17 0.43 17.72
C LYS A 137 28.58 -0.90 18.33
N ARG A 138 29.05 -1.86 17.51
CA ARG A 138 29.55 -3.18 17.94
C ARG A 138 31.06 -3.19 18.23
N GLY A 139 31.74 -2.05 18.18
CA GLY A 139 33.18 -1.93 18.49
C GLY A 139 34.09 -1.96 17.27
N TYR A 140 33.57 -2.02 16.05
CA TYR A 140 34.37 -1.93 14.82
C TYR A 140 34.54 -0.45 14.45
N TYR A 141 35.56 0.20 15.00
CA TYR A 141 35.77 1.64 14.85
C TYR A 141 36.17 2.07 13.43
N ILE A 142 36.90 1.22 12.70
CA ILE A 142 37.36 1.46 11.32
C ILE A 142 36.83 0.36 10.39
N PRO A 143 35.51 0.31 10.13
CA PRO A 143 34.93 -0.71 9.27
C PRO A 143 35.25 -0.43 7.80
N LYS A 144 35.72 -1.44 7.06
CA LYS A 144 35.94 -1.36 5.61
C LYS A 144 34.71 -1.92 4.89
N LEU A 145 33.90 -1.03 4.30
CA LEU A 145 32.73 -1.40 3.52
C LEU A 145 32.97 -1.11 2.03
N ILE A 146 32.80 -2.13 1.18
CA ILE A 146 32.84 -1.98 -0.27
C ILE A 146 31.43 -2.25 -0.80
N SER A 147 30.84 -1.28 -1.49
CA SER A 147 29.49 -1.35 -2.03
C SER A 147 29.52 -1.23 -3.56
N THR A 148 29.08 -2.27 -4.26
CA THR A 148 29.08 -2.32 -5.74
C THR A 148 27.70 -2.65 -6.27
N VAL A 149 27.27 -1.96 -7.32
CA VAL A 149 26.05 -2.29 -8.06
C VAL A 149 26.46 -3.02 -9.33
N VAL A 150 25.97 -4.25 -9.48
CA VAL A 150 26.23 -5.07 -10.67
C VAL A 150 24.97 -5.10 -11.51
N TYR A 151 25.05 -4.56 -12.72
CA TYR A 151 23.98 -4.61 -13.71
C TYR A 151 24.12 -5.90 -14.52
N ASP A 152 23.05 -6.70 -14.59
CA ASP A 152 23.01 -7.88 -15.45
C ASP A 152 22.80 -7.40 -16.90
N SER A 153 23.71 -7.74 -17.81
CA SER A 153 23.64 -7.35 -19.23
C SER A 153 22.55 -8.11 -20.00
N SER A 154 22.04 -9.19 -19.42
CA SER A 154 20.91 -9.90 -20.01
C SER A 154 19.62 -9.10 -19.78
N ASN A 155 18.99 -8.67 -20.88
CA ASN A 155 17.67 -8.02 -20.91
C ASN A 155 16.55 -9.01 -20.51
N ARG A 156 16.65 -9.59 -19.31
CA ARG A 156 15.65 -10.49 -18.76
C ARG A 156 14.39 -9.67 -18.49
N LYS A 157 13.30 -10.07 -19.13
CA LYS A 157 11.99 -9.47 -18.84
C LYS A 157 11.72 -9.62 -17.34
N ALA A 158 11.32 -8.53 -16.69
CA ALA A 158 10.79 -8.61 -15.35
C ALA A 158 9.62 -9.62 -15.35
N ASP A 159 9.55 -10.50 -14.35
CA ASP A 159 8.45 -11.46 -14.23
C ASP A 159 7.11 -10.71 -14.34
N VAL A 160 6.39 -10.93 -15.43
CA VAL A 160 5.02 -10.43 -15.66
C VAL A 160 4.06 -11.23 -14.78
#